data_AF-A0ABC8V2J0-F1
#
_entry.id   AF-A0ABC8V2J0-F1
#
_cell.length_a   1.000
_cell.length_b   1.000
_cell.length_c   1.000
_cell.angle_alpha   90.00
_cell.angle_beta   90.00
_cell.angle_gamma   90.00
#
_symmetry.space_group_name_H-M   'P 1'
#
loop_
_entity.id
_entity.type
_entity.pdbx_description
1 polymer ?
#
loop_
_entity_poly.entity_id
_entity_poly.type
_entity_poly.pdbx_seq_one_letter_code
_entity_poly.pdbx_strand_id
1 'polypeptide(L)'
;MAPKGEEKPQPSALQPAIAMEDLFTALNRHINRSKFNQAIKVADQVLAIAPGDDDAIRCKIVAFVKDDTIYEALLTINEYSRKFQMISAFSR
;
A
#
# COMPACT_ATOMS: atom_id res chain seq x y z
N MET A 1 -16.80 -28.63 -42.06
CA MET A 1 -17.02 -27.21 -41.68
C MET A 1 -16.65 -27.05 -40.23
N ALA A 2 -15.60 -26.26 -39.94
CA ALA A 2 -15.44 -25.55 -38.67
C ALA A 2 -16.05 -24.13 -38.84
N PRO A 3 -16.05 -23.22 -37.84
CA PRO A 3 -15.73 -23.34 -36.41
C PRO A 3 -16.78 -22.64 -35.51
N LYS A 4 -16.68 -22.78 -34.18
CA LYS A 4 -16.87 -21.64 -33.26
C LYS A 4 -16.37 -22.00 -31.87
N GLY A 5 -15.16 -21.52 -31.58
CA GLY A 5 -14.76 -21.25 -30.21
C GLY A 5 -15.50 -20.01 -29.73
N GLU A 6 -15.95 -20.05 -28.49
CA GLU A 6 -16.34 -18.86 -27.74
C GLU A 6 -15.52 -18.85 -26.45
N GLU A 7 -14.30 -18.33 -26.57
CA GLU A 7 -13.59 -17.68 -25.48
C GLU A 7 -14.43 -16.50 -25.00
N LYS A 8 -14.74 -16.46 -23.69
CA LYS A 8 -15.12 -15.25 -22.97
C LYS A 8 -14.99 -15.45 -21.46
N PRO A 9 -14.66 -14.41 -20.69
CA PRO A 9 -13.35 -13.77 -20.64
C PRO A 9 -12.74 -13.95 -19.23
N GLN A 10 -11.45 -14.25 -19.11
CA GLN A 10 -10.77 -14.20 -17.82
C GLN A 10 -10.71 -12.74 -17.33
N PRO A 11 -11.31 -12.39 -16.18
CA PRO A 11 -11.15 -11.05 -15.63
C PRO A 11 -9.90 -11.01 -14.74
N SER A 12 -8.75 -11.56 -15.15
CA SER A 12 -7.64 -11.78 -14.20
C SER A 12 -6.57 -10.69 -14.19
N ALA A 13 -6.61 -9.72 -15.10
CA ALA A 13 -5.59 -8.67 -15.18
C ALA A 13 -5.97 -7.33 -14.51
N LEU A 14 -7.27 -7.03 -14.35
CA LEU A 14 -7.76 -5.77 -13.75
C LEU A 14 -8.04 -5.84 -12.24
N GLN A 15 -8.20 -7.04 -11.68
CA GLN A 15 -8.49 -7.25 -10.26
C GLN A 15 -7.45 -6.64 -9.31
N PRO A 16 -6.13 -6.73 -9.58
CA PRO A 16 -5.13 -6.19 -8.66
C PRO A 16 -5.16 -4.65 -8.59
N ALA A 17 -5.40 -3.98 -9.72
CA ALA A 17 -5.44 -2.52 -9.80
C ALA A 17 -6.69 -1.95 -9.11
N ILE A 18 -7.86 -2.56 -9.35
CA ILE A 18 -9.12 -2.16 -8.69
C ILE A 18 -9.02 -2.38 -7.18
N ALA A 19 -8.42 -3.51 -6.75
CA ALA A 19 -8.20 -3.79 -5.33
C ALA A 19 -7.26 -2.76 -4.67
N MET A 20 -6.26 -2.25 -5.38
CA MET A 20 -5.34 -1.21 -4.87
C MET A 20 -6.07 0.11 -4.60
N GLU A 21 -6.90 0.55 -5.54
CA GLU A 21 -7.71 1.77 -5.43
C GLU A 21 -8.74 1.66 -4.29
N ASP A 22 -9.34 0.49 -4.11
CA ASP A 22 -10.23 0.19 -2.99
C ASP A 22 -9.49 0.27 -1.64
N LEU A 23 -8.25 -0.21 -1.58
CA LEU A 23 -7.42 -0.11 -0.37
C LEU A 23 -7.08 1.35 -0.04
N PHE A 24 -6.71 2.18 -1.00
CA PHE A 24 -6.48 3.62 -0.76
C PHE A 24 -7.77 4.35 -0.35
N THR A 25 -8.89 4.00 -0.96
CA THR A 25 -10.21 4.53 -0.57
C THR A 25 -10.56 4.15 0.86
N ALA A 26 -10.33 2.89 1.25
CA ALA A 26 -10.52 2.42 2.61
C ALA A 26 -9.59 3.13 3.59
N LEU A 27 -8.31 3.28 3.25
CA LEU A 27 -7.31 3.95 4.06
C LEU A 27 -7.71 5.41 4.34
N ASN A 28 -8.08 6.17 3.32
CA ASN A 28 -8.55 7.54 3.47
C ASN A 28 -9.79 7.62 4.39
N ARG A 29 -10.74 6.68 4.23
CA ARG A 29 -11.92 6.59 5.09
C ARG A 29 -11.54 6.31 6.56
N HIS A 30 -10.57 5.42 6.81
CA HIS A 30 -10.13 5.10 8.18
C HIS A 30 -9.41 6.28 8.84
N ILE A 31 -8.58 7.00 8.10
CA ILE A 31 -7.91 8.23 8.58
C ILE A 31 -8.94 9.31 8.95
N ASN A 32 -9.92 9.57 8.07
CA ASN A 32 -10.96 10.57 8.33
C ASN A 32 -11.88 10.23 9.51
N ARG A 33 -12.01 8.95 9.85
CA ARG A 33 -12.78 8.48 11.01
C ARG A 33 -11.95 8.32 12.28
N SER A 34 -10.71 8.79 12.27
CA SER A 34 -9.73 8.61 13.35
C SER A 34 -9.52 7.15 13.76
N LYS A 35 -9.72 6.21 12.83
CA LYS A 35 -9.49 4.77 13.04
C LYS A 35 -8.07 4.41 12.60
N PHE A 36 -7.07 5.00 13.25
CA PHE A 36 -5.67 4.93 12.80
C PHE A 36 -5.12 3.51 12.83
N ASN A 37 -5.45 2.72 13.84
CA ASN A 37 -5.14 1.29 13.89
C ASN A 37 -5.64 0.49 12.66
N GLN A 38 -6.79 0.86 12.09
CA GLN A 38 -7.30 0.23 10.87
C GLN A 38 -6.58 0.78 9.63
N ALA A 39 -6.28 2.08 9.61
CA ALA A 39 -5.52 2.71 8.54
C ALA A 39 -4.11 2.09 8.41
N ILE A 40 -3.43 1.81 9.52
CA ILE A 40 -2.13 1.14 9.55
C ILE A 40 -2.22 -0.25 8.91
N LYS A 41 -3.24 -1.04 9.26
CA LYS A 41 -3.45 -2.37 8.66
C LYS A 41 -3.69 -2.32 7.17
N VAL A 42 -4.48 -1.36 6.70
CA VAL A 42 -4.72 -1.17 5.27
C VAL A 42 -3.44 -0.71 4.57
N ALA A 43 -2.65 0.17 5.17
CA ALA A 43 -1.34 0.55 4.64
C ALA A 43 -0.40 -0.66 4.54
N ASP A 44 -0.38 -1.55 5.54
CA ASP A 44 0.40 -2.79 5.49
C ASP A 44 -0.05 -3.72 4.36
N GLN A 45 -1.35 -3.78 4.07
CA GLN A 45 -1.86 -4.52 2.91
C GLN A 45 -1.38 -3.91 1.60
N VAL A 46 -1.37 -2.58 1.49
CA VAL A 46 -0.81 -1.91 0.31
C VAL A 46 0.68 -2.23 0.16
N LEU A 47 1.45 -2.15 1.24
CA LEU A 47 2.89 -2.42 1.23
C LEU A 47 3.23 -3.90 0.99
N ALA A 48 2.31 -4.82 1.30
CA ALA A 48 2.46 -6.22 0.93
C ALA A 48 2.35 -6.45 -0.59
N ILE A 49 1.55 -5.63 -1.28
CA ILE A 49 1.39 -5.67 -2.74
C ILE A 49 2.52 -4.86 -3.42
N ALA A 50 2.83 -3.68 -2.88
CA ALA A 50 3.82 -2.74 -3.40
C ALA A 50 4.76 -2.25 -2.27
N PRO A 51 5.84 -2.99 -1.98
CA PRO A 51 6.73 -2.69 -0.83
C PRO A 51 7.49 -1.37 -0.90
N GLY A 52 7.46 -0.69 -2.05
CA GLY A 52 8.08 0.62 -2.30
C GLY A 52 7.07 1.72 -2.60
N ASP A 53 5.79 1.51 -2.32
CA ASP A 53 4.77 2.54 -2.51
C ASP A 53 4.95 3.67 -1.50
N ASP A 54 5.47 4.80 -1.96
CA ASP A 54 5.80 5.94 -1.10
C ASP A 54 4.56 6.52 -0.40
N ASP A 55 3.39 6.48 -1.06
CA ASP A 55 2.16 7.03 -0.51
C ASP A 55 1.63 6.18 0.66
N ALA A 56 1.69 4.86 0.56
CA ALA A 56 1.32 3.95 1.64
C ALA A 56 2.26 4.07 2.83
N ILE A 57 3.57 4.23 2.60
CA ILE A 57 4.56 4.46 3.67
C ILE A 57 4.27 5.79 4.37
N ARG A 58 4.07 6.87 3.61
CA ARG A 58 3.70 8.19 4.18
C ARG A 58 2.39 8.12 4.95
N CYS A 59 1.37 7.46 4.40
CA CYS A 59 0.07 7.29 5.06
C CYS A 59 0.19 6.50 6.36
N LYS A 60 1.01 5.44 6.39
CA LYS A 60 1.29 4.66 7.60
C LYS A 60 1.96 5.51 8.69
N ILE A 61 2.95 6.32 8.32
CA ILE A 61 3.63 7.24 9.25
C ILE A 61 2.64 8.26 9.82
N VAL A 62 1.82 8.89 8.97
CA VAL A 62 0.80 9.86 9.42
C VAL A 62 -0.23 9.21 10.34
N ALA A 63 -0.62 7.97 10.07
CA ALA A 63 -1.52 7.22 10.95
C ALA A 63 -0.89 6.97 12.33
N PHE A 64 0.39 6.56 12.41
CA PHE A 64 1.08 6.41 13.68
C PHE A 64 1.22 7.74 14.45
N VAL A 65 1.54 8.84 13.77
CA VAL A 65 1.63 10.16 14.42
C VAL A 65 0.28 10.59 14.99
N LYS A 66 -0.82 10.32 14.27
CA LYS A 66 -2.17 10.66 14.72
C LYS A 66 -2.71 9.72 15.80
N ASP A 67 -2.20 8.49 15.89
CA ASP A 67 -2.51 7.52 16.95
C ASP A 67 -1.63 7.72 18.21
N ASP A 68 -0.75 8.73 18.20
CA ASP A 68 0.23 9.05 19.26
C ASP A 68 1.29 7.96 19.51
N THR A 69 1.42 7.01 18.58
CA THR A 69 2.44 5.95 18.57
C THR A 69 3.70 6.45 17.87
N ILE A 70 4.35 7.46 18.46
CA ILE A 70 5.46 8.20 17.82
C ILE A 70 6.70 7.32 17.62
N TYR A 71 6.94 6.37 18.52
CA TYR A 71 8.09 5.47 18.43
C TYR A 71 8.03 4.61 17.16
N GLU A 72 6.86 4.05 16.87
CA GLU A 72 6.55 3.25 15.68
C GLU A 72 6.69 4.09 14.39
N ALA A 73 6.29 5.35 14.43
CA ALA A 73 6.49 6.29 13.33
C ALA A 73 7.99 6.48 13.03
N LEU A 74 8.80 6.72 14.07
CA LEU A 74 10.25 6.91 13.92
C LEU A 74 10.96 5.65 13.43
N LEU A 75 10.56 4.48 13.94
CA LEU A 75 11.07 3.19 13.43
C LEU A 75 10.78 3.04 11.94
N THR A 76 9.54 3.31 11.53
CA THR A 76 9.13 3.22 10.11
C THR A 76 9.92 4.17 9.22
N ILE A 77 10.16 5.42 9.66
CA ILE A 77 10.98 6.41 8.95
C ILE A 77 12.43 5.91 8.80
N ASN A 78 13.02 5.41 9.88
CA ASN A 78 14.40 4.94 9.88
C ASN A 78 14.58 3.73 8.95
N GLU A 79 13.65 2.77 8.99
CA GLU A 79 13.65 1.62 8.08
C GLU A 79 13.51 2.02 6.62
N TYR A 80 12.58 2.94 6.31
CA TYR A 80 12.38 3.45 4.97
C TYR A 80 13.61 4.20 4.45
N SER A 81 14.19 5.10 5.26
CA SER A 81 15.41 5.83 4.90
C SER A 81 16.59 4.87 4.64
N ARG A 82 16.76 3.84 5.45
CA ARG A 82 17.80 2.82 5.25
C ARG A 82 17.60 2.04 3.95
N LYS A 83 16.36 1.63 3.65
CA LYS A 83 16.03 0.97 2.38
C LYS A 83 16.30 1.87 1.18
N PHE A 84 15.90 3.15 1.26
CA PHE A 84 16.14 4.13 0.21
C PHE A 84 17.64 4.34 -0.07
N GLN A 85 18.44 4.47 0.98
CA GLN A 85 19.90 4.57 0.85
C GLN A 85 20.53 3.33 0.22
N MET A 86 20.11 2.13 0.62
CA MET A 86 20.59 0.88 0.01
C MET A 86 20.27 0.80 -1.49
N ILE A 87 19.05 1.16 -1.89
CA ILE A 87 18.66 1.14 -3.32
C ILE A 87 19.49 2.16 -4.11
N SER A 88 19.69 3.37 -3.57
CA SER A 88 20.51 4.40 -4.23
C SER A 88 21.99 4.03 -4.37
N ALA A 89 22.51 3.17 -3.48
CA ALA A 89 23.89 2.69 -3.52
C ALA A 89 24.14 1.62 -4.59
N PHE A 90 23.10 0.89 -5.03
CA PHE A 90 23.18 -0.15 -6.06
C PHE A 90 22.96 0.36 -7.50
N SER A 91 22.57 1.62 -7.69
CA SER A 91 22.40 2.24 -9.02
C SER A 91 23.63 3.01 -9.52
N ARG A 92 24.83 2.71 -9.01
CA ARG A 92 26.11 3.29 -9.49
C ARG A 92 26.99 2.23 -10.15
#